data_AF-A0A3M1ZWR6-F1
#
_entry.id   AF-A0A3M1ZWR6-F1
#
_cell.length_a   1.000
_cell.length_b   1.000
_cell.length_c   1.000
_cell.angle_alpha   90.00
_cell.angle_beta   90.00
_cell.angle_gamma   90.00
#
_symmetry.space_group_name_H-M   'P 1'
#
loop_
_entity.id
_entity.type
_entity.pdbx_description
1 polymer ?
#
loop_
_entity_poly.entity_id
_entity_poly.type
_entity_poly.pdbx_seq_one_letter_code
_entity_poly.pdbx_strand_id
1 'polypeptide(L)'
;MRLAGCFILLLGLAACADRTVPLDPTTDTEGENVERPEVGMWAPCASQAECMDAPICVYPADESGFCTQSCETVADCPEAYAPPSNPTCVDLGDELPMCALDCSGGAGCPPQMRCTAVATPGGERKLCF
;
A
#
# COMPACT_ATOMS: atom_id res chain seq x y z
N MET A 1 11.91 31.86 47.13
CA MET A 1 11.13 33.01 46.62
C MET A 1 9.83 32.48 46.03
N ARG A 2 8.69 32.99 46.50
CA ARG A 2 7.35 32.68 45.99
C ARG A 2 7.10 33.49 44.72
N LEU A 3 6.54 32.89 43.68
CA LEU A 3 5.75 33.60 42.68
C LEU A 3 4.60 32.70 42.25
N ALA A 4 3.47 32.94 42.90
CA ALA A 4 2.15 32.65 42.39
C ALA A 4 1.86 33.61 41.23
N GLY A 5 1.27 33.11 40.15
CA GLY A 5 0.76 33.92 39.04
C GLY A 5 -0.14 33.04 38.18
N CYS A 6 -1.45 33.07 38.41
CA CYS A 6 -2.43 33.98 37.79
C CYS A 6 -3.00 33.40 36.48
N PHE A 7 -4.01 32.55 36.67
CA PHE A 7 -5.32 32.53 36.02
C PHE A 7 -5.51 33.44 34.78
N ILE A 8 -5.60 32.85 33.58
CA ILE A 8 -6.44 33.37 32.49
C ILE A 8 -7.16 32.19 31.80
N LEU A 9 -8.45 32.08 32.09
CA LEU A 9 -9.46 31.37 31.32
C LEU A 9 -9.70 32.14 30.01
N LEU A 10 -9.50 31.49 28.86
CA LEU A 10 -10.02 31.97 27.58
C LEU A 10 -10.95 30.91 27.00
N LEU A 11 -12.25 31.13 27.24
CA LEU A 11 -13.34 30.51 26.51
C LEU A 11 -13.31 30.99 25.05
N GLY A 12 -12.84 30.13 24.16
CA GLY A 12 -13.00 30.28 22.72
C GLY A 12 -14.19 29.48 22.21
N LEU A 13 -15.36 30.10 22.16
CA LEU A 13 -16.53 29.59 21.44
C LEU A 13 -16.24 29.61 19.93
N ALA A 14 -15.78 28.48 19.39
CA ALA A 14 -15.72 28.28 17.95
C ALA A 14 -17.15 28.01 17.45
N ALA A 15 -17.69 28.96 16.70
CA ALA A 15 -18.98 28.87 16.05
C ALA A 15 -19.04 27.66 15.10
N CYS A 16 -19.97 26.74 15.35
CA CYS A 16 -20.36 25.72 14.38
C CYS A 16 -21.14 26.41 13.26
N ALA A 17 -20.46 26.76 12.18
CA ALA A 17 -21.12 27.12 10.92
C ALA A 17 -21.64 25.82 10.28
N ASP A 18 -22.92 25.53 10.50
CA ASP A 18 -23.66 24.46 9.82
C ASP A 18 -23.69 24.77 8.32
N ARG A 19 -22.80 24.13 7.55
CA ARG A 19 -22.86 24.09 6.10
C ARG A 19 -23.66 22.85 5.70
N THR A 20 -24.94 23.06 5.37
CA THR A 20 -25.75 22.08 4.66
C THR A 20 -25.19 21.89 3.26
N VAL A 21 -24.40 20.83 3.07
CA VAL A 21 -23.95 20.37 1.75
C VAL A 21 -25.15 19.72 1.06
N PRO A 22 -25.59 20.20 -0.11
CA PRO A 22 -26.59 19.50 -0.90
C PRO A 22 -26.01 18.14 -1.31
N LEU A 23 -26.62 17.07 -0.81
CA LEU A 23 -26.36 15.71 -1.26
C LEU A 23 -26.93 15.58 -2.66
N ASP A 24 -26.05 15.61 -3.66
CA ASP A 24 -26.38 15.30 -5.05
C ASP A 24 -26.51 13.76 -5.17
N PRO A 25 -27.71 13.18 -5.36
CA PRO A 25 -27.92 11.74 -5.33
C PRO A 25 -27.76 11.16 -6.74
N THR A 26 -26.65 11.44 -7.42
CA THR A 26 -26.32 10.78 -8.69
C THR A 26 -24.82 10.70 -8.86
N THR A 27 -24.18 9.68 -8.30
CA THR A 27 -23.27 8.81 -9.07
C THR A 27 -23.06 7.55 -8.23
N ASP A 28 -23.87 6.54 -8.52
CA ASP A 28 -23.63 5.16 -8.16
C ASP A 28 -22.38 4.71 -8.93
N THR A 29 -21.19 4.99 -8.36
CA THR A 29 -19.98 4.29 -8.78
C THR A 29 -19.83 3.16 -7.80
N GLU A 30 -20.58 2.08 -8.04
CA GLU A 30 -20.16 0.76 -7.60
C GLU A 30 -18.83 0.47 -8.31
N GLY A 31 -17.76 1.11 -7.84
CA GLY A 31 -16.42 0.60 -8.07
C GLY A 31 -16.44 -0.77 -7.45
N GLU A 32 -16.42 -1.81 -8.30
CA GLU A 32 -16.25 -3.18 -7.85
C GLU A 32 -15.15 -3.16 -6.80
N ASN A 33 -15.52 -3.52 -5.58
CA ASN A 33 -14.59 -3.59 -4.48
C ASN A 33 -13.73 -4.80 -4.81
N VAL A 34 -12.66 -4.60 -5.58
CA VAL A 34 -11.80 -5.69 -6.03
C VAL A 34 -11.10 -6.21 -4.78
N GLU A 35 -11.64 -7.30 -4.24
CA GLU A 35 -11.08 -7.95 -3.07
C GLU A 35 -9.70 -8.51 -3.41
N ARG A 36 -8.76 -8.32 -2.47
CA ARG A 36 -7.42 -8.88 -2.60
C ARG A 36 -7.50 -10.41 -2.69
N PRO A 37 -6.70 -11.06 -3.53
CA PRO A 37 -6.60 -12.52 -3.54
C PRO A 37 -6.27 -13.05 -2.15
N GLU A 38 -7.00 -14.08 -1.69
CA GLU A 38 -6.68 -14.79 -0.44
C GLU A 38 -5.54 -15.80 -0.63
N VAL A 39 -5.32 -16.25 -1.87
CA VAL A 39 -4.32 -17.25 -2.24
C VAL A 39 -3.63 -16.88 -3.56
N GLY A 40 -2.41 -17.37 -3.74
CA GLY A 40 -1.65 -17.19 -4.97
C GLY A 40 -0.91 -15.84 -5.03
N MET A 41 -0.67 -15.36 -6.25
CA MET A 41 0.09 -14.12 -6.46
C MET A 41 -0.60 -12.91 -5.80
N TRP A 42 0.18 -12.02 -5.17
CA TRP A 42 -0.30 -10.81 -4.46
C TRP A 42 -1.11 -11.07 -3.19
N ALA A 43 -1.36 -12.33 -2.84
CA ALA A 43 -1.98 -12.70 -1.58
C ALA A 43 -1.03 -12.37 -0.41
N PRO A 44 -1.57 -12.01 0.77
CA PRO A 44 -0.75 -11.80 1.96
C PRO A 44 -0.11 -13.12 2.41
N CYS A 45 1.06 -13.04 3.03
CA CYS A 45 1.72 -14.21 3.62
C CYS A 45 2.54 -13.86 4.86
N ALA A 46 2.57 -14.80 5.80
CA ALA A 46 3.44 -14.79 6.97
C ALA A 46 4.59 -15.81 6.85
N SER A 47 4.56 -16.67 5.82
CA SER A 47 5.61 -17.64 5.50
C SER A 47 5.58 -18.05 4.03
N GLN A 48 6.69 -18.59 3.50
CA GLN A 48 6.71 -19.16 2.13
C GLN A 48 5.69 -20.31 1.95
N ALA A 49 5.36 -21.03 3.02
CA ALA A 49 4.41 -22.15 2.96
C ALA A 49 2.97 -21.73 2.62
N GLU A 50 2.63 -20.45 2.83
CA GLU A 50 1.33 -19.89 2.49
C GLU A 50 1.22 -19.53 1.00
N CYS A 51 2.37 -19.45 0.30
CA CYS A 51 2.41 -19.05 -1.08
C CYS A 51 2.42 -20.26 -2.02
N MET A 52 1.22 -20.78 -2.27
CA MET A 52 1.00 -22.01 -3.04
C MET A 52 1.62 -21.95 -4.45
N ASP A 53 1.09 -21.11 -5.34
CA ASP A 53 1.50 -21.05 -6.74
C ASP A 53 2.63 -20.04 -7.01
N ALA A 54 2.93 -19.18 -6.03
CA ALA A 54 3.91 -18.11 -6.11
C ALA A 54 4.94 -18.31 -4.99
N PRO A 55 6.04 -19.06 -5.18
CA PRO A 55 6.75 -19.73 -4.09
C PRO A 55 7.50 -18.82 -3.10
N ILE A 56 7.49 -17.50 -3.30
CA ILE A 56 8.29 -16.55 -2.55
C ILE A 56 7.36 -15.67 -1.72
N CYS A 57 7.59 -15.58 -0.42
CA CYS A 57 6.91 -14.63 0.45
C CYS A 57 7.87 -13.49 0.78
N VAL A 58 7.54 -12.26 0.39
CA VAL A 58 8.45 -11.11 0.53
C VAL A 58 7.88 -10.11 1.51
N TYR A 59 8.72 -9.70 2.45
CA TYR A 59 8.35 -8.83 3.56
C TYR A 59 9.05 -7.49 3.42
N PRO A 60 8.34 -6.37 3.60
CA PRO A 60 8.99 -5.16 4.05
C PRO A 60 9.35 -5.33 5.54
N ALA A 61 10.32 -4.57 6.03
CA ALA A 61 10.86 -4.76 7.39
C ALA A 61 9.79 -4.75 8.51
N ASP A 62 8.70 -3.99 8.34
CA ASP A 62 7.70 -3.73 9.39
C ASP A 62 6.25 -4.04 8.98
N GLU A 63 5.99 -4.74 7.85
CA GLU A 63 4.62 -5.04 7.41
C GLU A 63 4.41 -6.51 7.02
N SER A 64 3.16 -6.88 6.76
CA SER A 64 2.81 -8.22 6.27
C SER A 64 3.47 -8.48 4.91
N GLY A 65 3.94 -9.70 4.68
CA GLY A 65 4.50 -10.07 3.39
C GLY A 65 3.43 -10.31 2.33
N PHE A 66 3.85 -10.41 1.08
CA PHE A 66 2.99 -10.85 -0.02
C PHE A 66 3.65 -11.95 -0.84
N CYS A 67 2.83 -12.82 -1.41
CA CYS A 67 3.26 -13.92 -2.25
C CYS A 67 3.64 -13.42 -3.65
N THR A 68 4.82 -13.83 -4.09
CA THR A 68 5.42 -13.46 -5.36
C THR A 68 6.18 -14.62 -6.01
N GLN A 69 6.62 -14.39 -7.25
CA GLN A 69 7.42 -15.31 -8.03
C GLN A 69 8.63 -14.60 -8.61
N SER A 70 9.65 -15.37 -8.98
CA SER A 70 10.79 -14.86 -9.73
C SER A 70 10.40 -14.45 -11.16
N CYS A 71 11.12 -13.50 -11.72
CA CYS A 71 10.95 -13.02 -13.10
C CYS A 71 12.31 -12.72 -13.73
N GLU A 72 12.37 -12.74 -15.06
CA GLU A 72 13.50 -12.18 -15.81
C GLU A 72 13.14 -10.80 -16.37
N THR A 73 11.86 -10.61 -16.70
CA THR A 73 11.30 -9.40 -17.29
C THR A 73 9.92 -9.09 -16.71
N VAL A 74 9.42 -7.88 -16.95
CA VAL A 74 8.05 -7.50 -16.56
C VAL A 74 6.97 -8.37 -17.23
N ALA A 75 7.26 -8.97 -18.39
CA ALA A 75 6.31 -9.84 -19.10
C ALA A 75 6.05 -11.16 -18.37
N ASP A 76 6.94 -11.55 -17.45
CA ASP A 76 6.76 -12.74 -16.61
C ASP A 76 5.84 -12.46 -15.41
N CYS A 77 5.51 -11.19 -15.17
CA CYS A 77 4.67 -10.79 -14.05
C CYS A 77 3.20 -10.77 -14.48
N PRO A 78 2.31 -11.45 -13.72
CA PRO A 78 0.88 -11.38 -13.98
C PRO A 78 0.38 -9.95 -13.78
N GLU A 79 -0.76 -9.65 -14.40
CA GLU A 79 -1.42 -8.36 -14.22
C GLU A 79 -1.71 -8.09 -12.74
N ALA A 80 -1.71 -6.80 -12.37
CA ALA A 80 -2.11 -6.40 -11.03
C ALA A 80 -3.58 -6.76 -10.83
N TYR A 81 -3.92 -7.28 -9.64
CA TYR A 81 -5.30 -7.64 -9.35
C TYR A 81 -6.22 -6.42 -9.33
N ALA A 82 -5.68 -5.22 -9.03
CA ALA A 82 -6.40 -3.96 -9.11
C ALA A 82 -5.48 -2.82 -9.59
N PRO A 83 -5.99 -1.87 -10.40
CA PRO A 83 -5.31 -0.61 -10.68
C PRO A 83 -5.23 0.26 -9.41
N PRO A 84 -4.33 1.25 -9.34
CA PRO A 84 -3.49 1.80 -10.42
C PRO A 84 -2.01 1.32 -10.41
N SER A 85 -1.65 0.30 -9.64
CA SER A 85 -0.26 -0.18 -9.56
C SER A 85 0.15 -0.96 -10.80
N ASN A 86 1.41 -0.83 -11.23
CA ASN A 86 1.93 -1.52 -12.40
C ASN A 86 2.83 -2.70 -11.99
N PRO A 87 2.62 -3.91 -12.52
CA PRO A 87 3.58 -5.00 -12.34
C PRO A 87 4.99 -4.59 -12.81
N THR A 88 5.99 -4.99 -12.06
CA THR A 88 7.41 -4.74 -12.37
C THR A 88 8.22 -5.95 -11.95
N CYS A 89 9.32 -6.21 -12.67
CA CYS A 89 10.32 -7.17 -12.24
C CYS A 89 11.43 -6.41 -11.49
N VAL A 90 11.65 -6.72 -10.21
CA VAL A 90 12.58 -6.01 -9.34
C VAL A 90 13.65 -6.93 -8.78
N ASP A 91 14.89 -6.49 -8.85
CA ASP A 91 16.01 -7.07 -8.12
C ASP A 91 16.12 -6.40 -6.73
N LEU A 92 15.96 -7.17 -5.66
CA LEU A 92 16.11 -6.70 -4.28
C LEU A 92 17.52 -6.96 -3.71
N GLY A 93 18.44 -7.52 -4.50
CA GLY A 93 19.87 -7.65 -4.19
C GLY A 93 20.30 -8.98 -3.57
N ASP A 94 19.42 -9.66 -2.83
CA ASP A 94 19.76 -10.89 -2.11
C ASP A 94 19.13 -12.17 -2.71
N GLU A 95 18.21 -12.03 -3.67
CA GLU A 95 17.47 -13.13 -4.29
C GLU A 95 17.36 -12.92 -5.82
N LEU A 96 16.77 -13.89 -6.51
CA LEU A 96 16.39 -13.72 -7.93
C LEU A 96 15.45 -12.52 -8.07
N PRO A 97 15.48 -11.79 -9.19
CA PRO A 97 14.50 -10.74 -9.45
C PRO A 97 13.09 -11.32 -9.35
N MET A 98 12.19 -10.52 -8.78
CA MET A 98 10.86 -10.95 -8.39
C MET A 98 9.80 -9.98 -8.88
N CYS A 99 8.59 -10.48 -9.07
CA CYS A 99 7.47 -9.64 -9.42
C CYS A 99 7.04 -8.78 -8.23
N ALA A 100 6.82 -7.49 -8.49
CA ALA A 100 6.31 -6.55 -7.53
C ALA A 100 5.32 -5.61 -8.20
N LEU A 101 4.63 -4.80 -7.41
CA LEU A 101 3.75 -3.75 -7.90
C LEU A 101 4.42 -2.40 -7.64
N ASP A 102 4.73 -1.67 -8.70
CA ASP A 102 5.34 -0.34 -8.64
C ASP A 102 4.27 0.72 -8.35
N CYS A 103 4.50 1.49 -7.27
CA CYS A 103 3.66 2.62 -6.85
C CYS A 103 4.39 3.96 -6.95
N SER A 104 5.51 4.01 -7.69
CA SER A 104 6.18 5.26 -8.03
C SER A 104 5.31 6.12 -8.97
N GLY A 105 5.68 7.40 -9.12
CA GLY A 105 5.00 8.31 -10.05
C GLY A 105 3.56 8.67 -9.68
N GLY A 106 3.10 8.34 -8.47
CA GLY A 106 1.72 8.63 -8.01
C GLY A 106 0.73 7.49 -8.29
N ALA A 107 1.20 6.33 -8.76
CA ALA A 107 0.39 5.12 -8.75
C ALA A 107 0.07 4.74 -7.29
N GLY A 108 -1.22 4.59 -6.98
CA GLY A 108 -1.69 3.99 -5.74
C GLY A 108 -1.45 2.48 -5.67
N CYS A 109 -1.41 1.96 -4.45
CA CYS A 109 -1.41 0.52 -4.22
C CYS A 109 -2.83 -0.02 -4.17
N PRO A 110 -3.04 -1.29 -4.53
CA PRO A 110 -4.30 -1.97 -4.30
C PRO A 110 -4.74 -1.93 -2.82
N PRO A 111 -6.02 -2.16 -2.52
CA PRO A 111 -6.51 -2.13 -1.14
C PRO A 111 -5.69 -3.01 -0.20
N GLN A 112 -5.49 -2.52 1.03
CA GLN A 112 -4.72 -3.20 2.09
C GLN A 112 -3.22 -3.34 1.83
N MET A 113 -2.71 -2.83 0.71
CA MET A 113 -1.28 -2.66 0.47
C MET A 113 -0.86 -1.21 0.69
N ARG A 114 0.42 -1.02 1.03
CA ARG A 114 1.03 0.29 1.24
C ARG A 114 2.21 0.49 0.31
N CYS A 115 2.35 1.72 -0.15
CA CYS A 115 3.46 2.12 -1.00
C CYS A 115 4.70 2.39 -0.12
N THR A 116 5.64 1.46 -0.12
CA THR A 116 6.81 1.47 0.76
C THR A 116 8.09 1.65 -0.06
N ALA A 117 9.00 2.47 0.46
CA ALA A 117 10.32 2.66 -0.11
C ALA A 117 11.24 1.49 0.25
N VAL A 118 11.88 0.89 -0.76
CA VAL A 118 12.75 -0.27 -0.62
C VAL A 118 14.08 0.03 -1.28
N ALA A 119 15.16 -0.26 -0.57
CA ALA A 119 16.50 -0.17 -1.14
C ALA A 119 16.70 -1.32 -2.13
N THR A 120 17.12 -1.00 -3.36
CA THR A 120 17.53 -1.98 -4.38
C THR A 120 18.95 -1.68 -4.84
N PRO A 121 19.64 -2.62 -5.51
CA PRO A 121 20.97 -2.34 -6.08
C PRO A 121 20.97 -1.15 -7.05
N GLY A 122 19.85 -0.89 -7.74
CA GLY A 122 19.68 0.23 -8.66
C GLY A 122 19.25 1.56 -8.02
N GLY A 123 19.06 1.60 -6.70
CA GLY A 123 18.57 2.76 -5.95
C GLY A 123 17.28 2.47 -5.18
N GLU A 124 16.74 3.49 -4.52
CA GLU A 124 15.46 3.36 -3.80
C GLU A 124 14.30 3.21 -4.81
N ARG A 125 13.43 2.21 -4.60
CA ARG A 125 12.19 2.00 -5.38
C ARG A 125 10.99 2.07 -4.45
N LYS A 126 9.82 2.40 -5.01
CA LYS A 126 8.55 2.41 -4.26
C LYS A 126 7.67 1.27 -4.74
N LEU A 127 7.41 0.30 -3.86
CA LEU A 127 6.66 -0.91 -4.18
C LEU A 127 5.47 -1.07 -3.24
N CYS A 128 4.43 -1.77 -3.70
CA CYS A 128 3.29 -2.16 -2.86
C CYS A 128 3.59 -3.44 -2.09
N PHE A 129 3.39 -3.38 -0.78
CA PHE A 129 3.40 -4.52 0.14
C PHE A 129 2.07 -4.60 0.87
#